data_AF-A0A1D8P7J0-F1
#
_entry.id   AF-A0A1D8P7J0-F1
#
_cell.length_a   1.000
_cell.length_b   1.000
_cell.length_c   1.000
_cell.angle_alpha   90.00
_cell.angle_beta   90.00
_cell.angle_gamma   90.00
#
_symmetry.space_group_name_H-M   'P 1'
#
loop_
_entity.id
_entity.type
_entity.pdbx_description
1 polymer ?
#
loop_
_entity_poly.entity_id
_entity_poly.type
_entity_poly.pdbx_seq_one_letter_code
_entity_poly.pdbx_strand_id
1 'polypeptide(L)'
;MNKTIQIQDLGFKAYKDTWDYQTDLLQETIKVKFDNRKNGTQNETENHFLFVEHPHVYTLGKSGDISNLLLSEQQLEEKGITFFKINRGGDITYHGPGQIVGYPILDLENFFSDIHKYLRLLEETIIMTIAEYGIKGTRSEGETGVWLDVGTPFARKICALGVRASRWVTMHGFALNVNTNLGYFDHIIPCGIKGKAVTSMQLELGKEIPLDEVKEKIKKHFCYLFEAEFIQKDYCSSLK
;
A
#
# COMPACT_ATOMS: atom_id res chain seq x y z
N MET A 1 -10.15 8.16 21.82
CA MET A 1 -9.07 7.97 20.83
C MET A 1 -9.72 8.03 19.47
N ASN A 2 -9.22 8.86 18.56
CA ASN A 2 -9.84 9.13 17.27
C ASN A 2 -9.58 7.99 16.28
N LYS A 3 -10.50 7.02 16.18
CA LYS A 3 -10.43 5.91 15.22
C LYS A 3 -11.20 6.17 13.92
N THR A 4 -11.60 7.42 13.70
CA THR A 4 -12.23 7.83 12.45
C THR A 4 -11.16 8.08 11.39
N ILE A 5 -11.39 7.59 10.18
CA ILE A 5 -10.45 7.66 9.07
C ILE A 5 -11.13 8.29 7.86
N GLN A 6 -10.57 9.39 7.35
CA GLN A 6 -11.03 10.02 6.12
C GLN A 6 -10.58 9.19 4.92
N ILE A 7 -11.53 8.56 4.24
CA ILE A 7 -11.24 7.76 3.05
C ILE A 7 -11.36 8.58 1.77
N GLN A 8 -10.43 8.35 0.85
CA GLN A 8 -10.40 8.99 -0.46
C GLN A 8 -10.02 7.94 -1.52
N ASP A 9 -10.76 7.91 -2.61
CA ASP A 9 -10.35 7.19 -3.82
C ASP A 9 -9.78 8.21 -4.80
N LEU A 10 -8.48 8.16 -5.04
CA LEU A 10 -7.76 9.08 -5.93
C LEU A 10 -7.86 8.64 -7.40
N GLY A 11 -8.49 7.50 -7.69
CA GLY A 11 -8.59 6.94 -9.02
C GLY A 11 -7.22 6.63 -9.62
N PHE A 12 -7.03 7.00 -10.88
CA PHE A 12 -5.78 6.81 -11.60
C PHE A 12 -4.90 8.06 -11.50
N LYS A 13 -3.76 7.96 -10.80
CA LYS A 13 -2.92 9.13 -10.50
C LYS A 13 -1.43 8.84 -10.57
N ALA A 14 -0.66 9.82 -11.04
CA ALA A 14 0.80 9.72 -11.09
C ALA A 14 1.41 9.44 -9.71
N TYR A 15 2.46 8.63 -9.68
CA TYR A 15 3.10 8.20 -8.44
C TYR A 15 3.63 9.40 -7.64
N LYS A 16 4.29 10.35 -8.31
CA LYS A 16 4.90 11.51 -7.65
C LYS A 16 3.85 12.40 -6.97
N ASP A 17 2.78 12.76 -7.66
CA ASP A 17 1.70 13.58 -7.10
C ASP A 17 1.05 12.92 -5.88
N THR A 18 0.88 11.59 -5.93
CA THR A 18 0.32 10.84 -4.81
C THR A 18 1.30 10.72 -3.65
N TRP A 19 2.60 10.59 -3.94
CA TRP A 19 3.65 10.54 -2.94
C TRP A 19 3.82 11.89 -2.22
N ASP A 20 3.72 12.99 -2.95
CA ASP A 20 3.73 14.34 -2.38
C ASP A 20 2.49 14.55 -1.50
N TYR A 21 1.31 14.15 -1.98
CA TYR A 21 0.09 14.24 -1.18
C TYR A 21 0.16 13.44 0.13
N GLN A 22 0.67 12.20 0.09
CA GLN A 22 0.93 11.42 1.30
C GLN A 22 1.91 12.13 2.25
N THR A 23 2.90 12.83 1.71
CA THR A 23 3.91 13.54 2.50
C THR A 23 3.26 14.72 3.22
N ASP A 24 2.39 15.47 2.55
CA ASP A 24 1.65 16.59 3.11
C ASP A 24 0.78 16.14 4.29
N LEU A 25 -0.05 15.10 4.11
CA LEU A 25 -0.90 14.55 5.18
C LEU A 25 -0.10 14.09 6.41
N LEU A 26 1.06 13.46 6.17
CA LEU A 26 1.96 13.05 7.25
C LEU A 26 2.55 14.27 7.98
N GLN A 27 2.95 15.33 7.26
CA GLN A 27 3.50 16.54 7.88
C GLN A 27 2.43 17.32 8.66
N GLU A 28 1.21 17.41 8.14
CA GLU A 28 0.06 18.02 8.84
C GLU A 28 -0.18 17.34 10.18
N THR A 29 -0.26 16.01 10.19
CA THR A 29 -0.43 15.22 11.41
C THR A 29 0.72 15.44 12.39
N ILE A 30 1.97 15.37 11.91
CA ILE A 30 3.16 15.59 12.74
C ILE A 30 3.17 17.00 13.34
N LYS A 31 2.73 18.01 12.60
CA LYS A 31 2.65 19.40 13.07
C LYS A 31 1.69 19.53 14.25
N VAL A 32 0.48 18.94 14.15
CA VAL A 32 -0.48 18.92 15.27
C VAL A 32 0.15 18.28 16.52
N LYS A 33 0.83 17.15 16.36
CA LYS A 33 1.52 16.46 17.48
C LYS A 33 2.64 17.31 18.08
N PHE A 34 3.38 18.03 17.25
CA PHE A 34 4.43 18.93 17.72
C PHE A 34 3.85 20.11 18.50
N ASP A 35 2.80 20.75 17.99
CA ASP A 35 2.12 21.86 18.64
C ASP A 35 1.49 21.43 19.98
N ASN A 36 0.89 20.24 20.04
CA ASN A 36 0.40 19.65 21.28
C ASN A 36 1.50 19.50 22.34
N ARG A 37 2.68 18.99 21.96
CA ARG A 37 3.82 18.86 22.87
C ARG A 37 4.38 20.21 23.31
N LYS A 38 4.45 21.18 22.39
CA LYS A 38 5.01 22.51 22.67
C LYS A 38 4.11 23.35 23.57
N ASN A 39 2.80 23.29 23.34
CA ASN A 39 1.82 24.17 23.98
C ASN A 39 1.03 23.49 25.10
N GLY A 40 1.23 22.18 25.34
CA GLY A 40 0.46 21.41 26.33
C GLY A 40 -1.00 21.19 25.93
N THR A 41 -1.32 21.23 24.64
CA THR A 41 -2.68 21.01 24.11
C THR A 41 -2.90 19.54 23.75
N GLN A 42 -4.17 19.17 23.52
CA GLN A 42 -4.58 17.81 23.13
C GLN A 42 -5.49 17.83 21.90
N ASN A 43 -5.12 18.61 20.89
CA ASN A 43 -5.87 18.66 19.64
C ASN A 43 -5.81 17.28 18.94
N GLU A 44 -6.94 16.83 18.40
CA GLU A 44 -7.00 15.54 17.71
C GLU A 44 -6.22 15.59 16.39
N THR A 45 -5.54 14.48 16.08
CA THR A 45 -4.93 14.25 14.77
C THR A 45 -5.94 13.62 13.82
N GLU A 46 -5.86 13.95 12.53
CA GLU A 46 -6.65 13.31 11.49
C GLU A 46 -5.96 12.02 11.02
N ASN A 47 -6.77 11.04 10.61
CA ASN A 47 -6.28 9.82 9.96
C ASN A 47 -6.86 9.75 8.55
N HIS A 48 -6.08 9.25 7.59
CA HIS A 48 -6.50 9.14 6.20
C HIS A 48 -6.25 7.74 5.64
N PHE A 49 -7.07 7.36 4.66
CA PHE A 49 -6.85 6.17 3.85
C PHE A 49 -7.04 6.54 2.39
N LEU A 50 -6.02 6.31 1.57
CA LEU A 50 -6.06 6.60 0.14
C LEU A 50 -6.10 5.30 -0.66
N PHE A 51 -7.08 5.15 -1.53
CA PHE A 51 -6.99 4.21 -2.66
C PHE A 51 -6.47 4.92 -3.89
N VAL A 52 -5.68 4.23 -4.70
CA VAL A 52 -5.18 4.73 -5.96
C VAL A 52 -4.75 3.58 -6.87
N GLU A 53 -4.81 3.80 -8.17
CA GLU A 53 -4.07 3.06 -9.18
C GLU A 53 -3.02 3.98 -9.80
N HIS A 54 -1.83 3.44 -10.06
CA HIS A 54 -0.74 4.21 -10.65
C HIS A 54 -0.54 3.85 -12.13
N PRO A 55 -0.09 4.81 -12.95
CA PRO A 55 0.64 4.49 -14.19
C PRO A 55 1.84 3.59 -13.89
N HIS A 56 2.39 2.96 -14.92
CA HIS A 56 3.55 2.08 -14.78
C HIS A 56 4.70 2.79 -14.07
N VAL A 57 5.09 2.25 -12.92
CA VAL A 57 6.16 2.81 -12.09
C VAL A 57 6.90 1.72 -11.35
N TYR A 58 8.23 1.83 -11.33
CA TYR A 58 9.07 1.10 -10.39
C TYR A 58 9.48 2.01 -9.23
N THR A 59 9.43 1.48 -8.02
CA THR A 59 9.88 2.21 -6.83
C THR A 59 10.94 1.42 -6.09
N LEU A 60 12.02 2.09 -5.69
CA LEU A 60 13.09 1.51 -4.89
C LEU A 60 13.00 2.03 -3.46
N GLY A 61 12.74 1.12 -2.51
CA GLY A 61 12.68 1.45 -1.09
C GLY A 61 14.04 1.73 -0.45
N LYS A 62 14.03 2.06 0.85
CA LYS A 62 15.22 2.47 1.61
C LYS A 62 16.31 1.40 1.69
N SER A 63 15.92 0.13 1.66
CA SER A 63 16.83 -1.02 1.73
C SER A 63 17.06 -1.66 0.37
N GLY A 64 16.63 -1.01 -0.72
CA GLY A 64 16.68 -1.59 -2.06
C GLY A 64 18.03 -1.43 -2.74
N ASP A 65 18.34 -2.40 -3.59
CA ASP A 65 19.50 -2.36 -4.47
C ASP A 65 19.06 -1.99 -5.89
N ILE A 66 19.71 -1.01 -6.49
CA ILE A 66 19.43 -0.59 -7.87
C ILE A 66 19.72 -1.70 -8.88
N SER A 67 20.61 -2.64 -8.54
CA SER A 67 20.90 -3.82 -9.38
C SER A 67 19.68 -4.74 -9.56
N ASN A 68 18.66 -4.59 -8.70
CA ASN A 68 17.39 -5.30 -8.84
C ASN A 68 16.48 -4.71 -9.92
N LEU A 69 16.81 -3.58 -10.54
CA LEU A 69 16.15 -3.08 -11.73
C LEU A 69 16.88 -3.61 -12.97
N LEU A 70 16.18 -4.39 -13.80
CA LEU A 70 16.76 -5.04 -14.98
C LEU A 70 16.62 -4.23 -16.27
N LEU A 71 16.03 -3.03 -16.19
CA LEU A 71 15.88 -2.11 -17.30
C LEU A 71 16.88 -0.97 -17.17
N SER A 72 17.45 -0.56 -18.30
CA SER A 72 18.17 0.70 -18.40
C SER A 72 17.20 1.89 -18.36
N GLU A 73 17.73 3.08 -18.10
CA GLU A 73 16.95 4.33 -18.15
C GLU A 73 16.28 4.56 -19.51
N GLN A 74 16.99 4.28 -20.60
CA GLN A 74 16.44 4.34 -21.95
C GLN A 74 15.26 3.36 -22.14
N GLN A 75 15.38 2.13 -21.65
CA GLN A 75 14.30 1.13 -21.77
C GLN A 75 13.07 1.51 -20.92
N LEU A 76 13.27 2.18 -19.78
CA LEU A 76 12.17 2.73 -18.99
C LEU A 76 11.41 3.81 -19.77
N GLU A 77 12.13 4.74 -20.39
CA GLU A 77 11.54 5.81 -21.19
C GLU A 77 10.77 5.26 -22.41
N GLU A 78 11.38 4.35 -23.16
CA GLU A 78 10.76 3.68 -24.32
C GLU A 78 9.48 2.92 -23.95
N LYS A 79 9.41 2.38 -22.73
CA LYS A 79 8.24 1.65 -22.20
C LYS A 79 7.24 2.55 -21.47
N GLY A 80 7.53 3.86 -21.32
CA GLY A 80 6.69 4.79 -20.57
C GLY A 80 6.59 4.46 -19.08
N ILE A 81 7.64 3.90 -18.49
CA ILE A 81 7.67 3.49 -17.09
C ILE A 81 8.48 4.50 -16.28
N THR A 82 7.89 5.04 -15.22
CA THR A 82 8.61 5.95 -14.31
C THR A 82 9.41 5.19 -13.26
N PHE A 83 10.47 5.80 -12.71
CA PHE A 83 11.28 5.22 -11.64
C PHE A 83 11.51 6.22 -10.52
N PHE A 84 11.30 5.80 -9.26
CA PHE A 84 11.55 6.63 -8.09
C PHE A 84 12.31 5.90 -6.99
N LYS A 85 13.33 6.54 -6.42
CA LYS A 85 13.92 6.15 -5.13
C LYS A 85 13.12 6.82 -4.01
N ILE A 86 12.58 6.02 -3.09
CA ILE A 86 11.62 6.47 -2.08
C ILE A 86 11.99 5.97 -0.70
N ASN A 87 11.29 6.49 0.31
CA ASN A 87 11.65 6.32 1.72
C ASN A 87 10.82 5.25 2.46
N ARG A 88 10.20 4.30 1.74
CA ARG A 88 9.48 3.15 2.33
C ARG A 88 10.43 2.02 2.72
N GLY A 89 9.97 1.13 3.60
CA GLY A 89 10.65 -0.15 3.83
C GLY A 89 10.65 -1.06 2.60
N GLY A 90 11.54 -2.05 2.61
CA GLY A 90 11.70 -3.01 1.52
C GLY A 90 12.59 -2.52 0.37
N ASP A 91 12.59 -3.32 -0.69
CA ASP A 91 13.47 -3.22 -1.86
C ASP A 91 12.72 -2.61 -3.06
N ILE A 92 12.96 -3.07 -4.28
CA ILE A 92 12.24 -2.68 -5.49
C ILE A 92 10.84 -3.29 -5.58
N THR A 93 9.89 -2.56 -6.15
CA THR A 93 8.57 -3.09 -6.52
C THR A 93 8.00 -2.34 -7.73
N TYR A 94 6.90 -2.87 -8.26
CA TYR A 94 6.17 -2.34 -9.40
C TYR A 94 4.74 -1.97 -9.02
N HIS A 95 4.25 -0.86 -9.58
CA HIS A 95 2.85 -0.49 -9.59
C HIS A 95 2.39 -0.17 -11.01
N GLY A 96 1.12 -0.45 -11.30
CA GLY A 96 0.52 -0.20 -12.60
C GLY A 96 -1.00 -0.42 -12.60
N PRO A 97 -1.67 -0.24 -13.75
CA PRO A 97 -3.10 -0.46 -13.91
C PRO A 97 -3.53 -1.87 -13.47
N GLY A 98 -4.70 -1.98 -12.84
CA GLY A 98 -5.24 -3.23 -12.32
C GLY A 98 -4.68 -3.63 -10.95
N GLN A 99 -3.75 -2.86 -10.39
CA GLN A 99 -3.23 -3.06 -9.04
C GLN A 99 -3.88 -2.07 -8.08
N ILE A 100 -4.57 -2.57 -7.05
CA ILE A 100 -5.10 -1.71 -5.99
C ILE A 100 -3.97 -1.35 -5.04
N VAL A 101 -3.67 -0.06 -4.95
CA VAL A 101 -2.71 0.47 -3.98
C VAL A 101 -3.48 1.20 -2.87
N GLY A 102 -3.19 0.85 -1.63
CA GLY A 102 -3.79 1.44 -0.44
C GLY A 102 -2.73 2.08 0.43
N TYR A 103 -2.95 3.35 0.80
CA TYR A 103 -2.06 4.13 1.66
C TYR A 103 -2.79 4.59 2.94
N PRO A 104 -2.74 3.82 4.03
CA PRO A 104 -3.19 4.27 5.35
C PRO A 104 -2.16 5.26 5.95
N ILE A 105 -2.56 6.52 6.07
CA ILE A 105 -1.80 7.60 6.72
C ILE A 105 -2.43 7.83 8.09
N LEU A 106 -1.98 7.06 9.07
CA LEU A 106 -2.60 6.98 10.39
C LEU A 106 -1.66 7.51 11.45
N ASP A 107 -2.19 8.22 12.43
CA ASP A 107 -1.52 8.34 13.72
C ASP A 107 -1.80 7.09 14.56
N LEU A 108 -0.84 6.18 14.65
CA LEU A 108 -1.00 4.92 15.37
C LEU A 108 -1.25 5.10 16.86
N GLU A 109 -0.92 6.26 17.46
CA GLU A 109 -1.28 6.53 18.85
C GLU A 109 -2.81 6.64 19.06
N ASN A 110 -3.59 6.83 17.99
CA ASN A 110 -5.05 6.74 18.02
C ASN A 110 -5.60 5.30 18.04
N PHE A 111 -4.75 4.30 17.74
CA PHE A 111 -5.14 2.90 17.62
C PHE A 111 -4.34 2.04 18.61
N PHE A 112 -3.06 1.87 18.34
CA PHE A 112 -2.08 1.12 19.12
C PHE A 112 -0.66 1.50 18.67
N SER A 113 0.29 1.60 19.61
CA SER A 113 1.68 1.99 19.30
C SER A 113 2.58 0.78 19.00
N ASP A 114 2.25 0.03 17.94
CA ASP A 114 3.02 -1.16 17.51
C ASP A 114 3.05 -1.29 15.97
N ILE A 115 4.24 -1.08 15.38
CA ILE A 115 4.46 -1.16 13.92
C ILE A 115 4.36 -2.59 13.40
N HIS A 116 4.77 -3.59 14.19
CA HIS A 116 4.67 -4.98 13.78
C HIS A 116 3.21 -5.41 13.75
N LYS A 117 2.44 -5.08 14.79
CA LYS A 117 0.98 -5.29 14.80
C LYS A 117 0.32 -4.60 13.61
N TYR A 118 0.69 -3.34 13.32
CA TYR A 118 0.16 -2.60 12.17
C TYR A 118 0.36 -3.37 10.85
N LEU A 119 1.60 -3.81 10.58
CA LEU A 119 1.90 -4.60 9.39
C LEU A 119 1.12 -5.92 9.35
N ARG A 120 0.99 -6.62 10.48
CA ARG A 120 0.20 -7.86 10.55
C ARG A 120 -1.28 -7.63 10.27
N LEU A 121 -1.86 -6.53 10.72
CA LEU A 121 -3.25 -6.20 10.42
C LEU A 121 -3.45 -5.81 8.95
N LEU A 122 -2.49 -5.15 8.31
CA LEU A 122 -2.55 -4.91 6.86
C LEU A 122 -2.50 -6.23 6.07
N GLU A 123 -1.60 -7.15 6.42
CA GLU A 123 -1.56 -8.48 5.81
C GLU A 123 -2.89 -9.22 6.03
N GLU A 124 -3.43 -9.17 7.25
CA GLU A 124 -4.71 -9.83 7.58
C GLU A 124 -5.87 -9.24 6.79
N THR A 125 -5.91 -7.91 6.63
CA THR A 125 -6.93 -7.23 5.82
C THR A 125 -6.96 -7.80 4.40
N ILE A 126 -5.80 -7.98 3.80
CA ILE A 126 -5.68 -8.53 2.46
C ILE A 126 -5.99 -10.03 2.43
N ILE A 127 -5.52 -10.81 3.40
CA ILE A 127 -5.82 -12.25 3.52
C ILE A 127 -7.34 -12.47 3.62
N MET A 128 -8.03 -11.74 4.49
CA MET A 128 -9.48 -11.82 4.64
C MET A 128 -10.21 -11.37 3.37
N THR A 129 -9.71 -10.32 2.69
CA THR A 129 -10.27 -9.84 1.43
C THR A 129 -10.24 -10.92 0.34
N ILE A 130 -9.06 -11.51 0.09
CA ILE A 130 -8.92 -12.49 -1.00
C ILE A 130 -9.57 -13.84 -0.64
N ALA A 131 -9.73 -14.16 0.64
CA ALA A 131 -10.45 -15.33 1.10
C ALA A 131 -11.94 -15.31 0.70
N GLU A 132 -12.57 -14.13 0.58
CA GLU A 132 -13.95 -14.03 0.06
C GLU A 132 -14.08 -14.47 -1.41
N TYR A 133 -12.97 -14.55 -2.14
CA TYR A 133 -12.91 -15.06 -3.51
C TYR A 133 -12.41 -16.51 -3.58
N GLY A 134 -12.24 -17.18 -2.43
CA GLY A 134 -11.71 -18.55 -2.37
C GLY A 134 -10.18 -18.65 -2.50
N ILE A 135 -9.46 -17.52 -2.53
CA ILE A 135 -8.00 -17.51 -2.59
C ILE A 135 -7.43 -17.64 -1.17
N LYS A 136 -6.62 -18.66 -0.92
CA LYS A 136 -6.02 -18.91 0.39
C LYS A 136 -4.69 -18.17 0.57
N GLY A 137 -4.76 -16.95 1.10
CA GLY A 137 -3.58 -16.16 1.49
C GLY A 137 -2.96 -16.58 2.81
N THR A 138 -1.64 -16.40 2.93
CA THR A 138 -0.89 -16.54 4.18
C THR A 138 0.26 -15.52 4.25
N ARG A 139 0.94 -15.50 5.39
CA ARG A 139 2.19 -14.77 5.62
C ARG A 139 3.36 -15.71 5.34
N SER A 140 4.48 -15.14 4.91
CA SER A 140 5.75 -15.87 4.79
C SER A 140 6.77 -15.30 5.77
N GLU A 141 7.51 -16.18 6.46
CA GLU A 141 8.46 -15.77 7.48
C GLU A 141 9.63 -14.97 6.87
N GLY A 142 9.95 -13.81 7.45
CA GLY A 142 10.97 -12.90 6.92
C GLY A 142 10.58 -12.15 5.64
N GLU A 143 9.38 -12.39 5.10
CA GLU A 143 8.98 -11.93 3.78
C GLU A 143 7.67 -11.14 3.82
N THR A 144 7.76 -9.85 4.13
CA THR A 144 6.61 -8.95 4.23
C THR A 144 5.74 -8.96 2.97
N GLY A 145 4.43 -9.13 3.17
CA GLY A 145 3.46 -9.28 2.08
C GLY A 145 2.47 -10.43 2.32
N VAL A 146 1.52 -10.56 1.40
CA VAL A 146 0.62 -11.72 1.37
C VAL A 146 1.03 -12.66 0.24
N TRP A 147 1.09 -13.94 0.58
CA TRP A 147 1.63 -15.02 -0.24
C TRP A 147 0.63 -16.17 -0.37
N LEU A 148 0.74 -16.90 -1.46
CA LEU A 148 0.05 -18.18 -1.68
C LEU A 148 1.07 -19.31 -1.63
N ASP A 149 0.62 -20.51 -1.20
CA ASP A 149 1.38 -21.77 -1.26
C ASP A 149 2.80 -21.72 -0.64
N VAL A 150 2.97 -20.94 0.44
CA VAL A 150 4.22 -20.86 1.22
C VAL A 150 4.62 -22.25 1.71
N GLY A 151 5.93 -22.55 1.65
CA GLY A 151 6.47 -23.87 1.99
C GLY A 151 6.45 -24.88 0.85
N THR A 152 5.95 -24.49 -0.34
CA THR A 152 5.99 -25.29 -1.57
C THR A 152 6.88 -24.63 -2.63
N PRO A 153 7.28 -25.37 -3.69
CA PRO A 153 7.97 -24.78 -4.84
C PRO A 153 7.14 -23.75 -5.64
N PHE A 154 5.84 -23.60 -5.35
CA PHE A 154 4.92 -22.72 -6.08
C PHE A 154 4.56 -21.44 -5.31
N ALA A 155 5.32 -21.13 -4.25
CA ALA A 155 5.11 -19.95 -3.43
C ALA A 155 5.17 -18.67 -4.29
N ARG A 156 4.14 -17.82 -4.17
CA ARG A 156 4.03 -16.59 -4.97
C ARG A 156 3.35 -15.47 -4.21
N LYS A 157 3.81 -14.23 -4.42
CA LYS A 157 3.29 -13.04 -3.74
C LYS A 157 2.10 -12.47 -4.51
N ILE A 158 0.98 -12.24 -3.82
CA ILE A 158 -0.20 -11.58 -4.38
C ILE A 158 -0.29 -10.11 -3.95
N CYS A 159 0.29 -9.75 -2.81
CA CYS A 159 0.27 -8.38 -2.31
C CYS A 159 1.61 -7.98 -1.70
N ALA A 160 2.18 -6.87 -2.18
CA ALA A 160 3.36 -6.26 -1.60
C ALA A 160 2.97 -5.28 -0.49
N LEU A 161 3.74 -5.27 0.60
CA LEU A 161 3.57 -4.34 1.71
C LEU A 161 4.90 -3.64 1.99
N GLY A 162 4.86 -2.32 2.12
CA GLY A 162 6.02 -1.49 2.40
C GLY A 162 5.57 -0.17 3.01
N VAL A 163 5.90 0.03 4.28
CA VAL A 163 5.44 1.18 5.05
C VAL A 163 6.63 2.00 5.56
N ARG A 164 6.37 3.26 5.89
CA ARG A 164 7.24 4.13 6.69
C ARG A 164 6.43 4.59 7.88
N ALA A 165 7.08 4.77 9.03
CA ALA A 165 6.49 5.45 10.17
C ALA A 165 7.43 6.54 10.69
N SER A 166 6.89 7.69 11.07
CA SER A 166 7.61 8.77 11.73
C SER A 166 6.75 9.35 12.83
N ARG A 167 7.26 9.38 14.08
CA ARG A 167 6.49 9.84 15.26
C ARG A 167 5.11 9.16 15.37
N TRP A 168 5.07 7.86 15.09
CA TRP A 168 3.86 7.03 15.02
C TRP A 168 2.87 7.36 13.89
N VAL A 169 3.21 8.27 12.98
CA VAL A 169 2.41 8.55 11.78
C VAL A 169 2.90 7.69 10.63
N THR A 170 2.00 6.90 10.01
CA THR A 170 2.32 5.97 8.92
C THR A 170 2.27 6.63 7.56
N MET A 171 2.95 6.04 6.58
CA MET A 171 2.94 6.43 5.17
C MET A 171 3.27 5.22 4.30
N HIS A 172 2.93 5.27 3.01
CA HIS A 172 2.90 4.14 2.09
C HIS A 172 1.89 3.09 2.58
N GLY A 173 2.05 1.81 2.26
CA GLY A 173 1.01 0.83 2.57
C GLY A 173 1.18 -0.48 1.83
N PHE A 174 0.15 -0.86 1.10
CA PHE A 174 0.08 -2.14 0.39
C PHE A 174 -0.27 -1.95 -1.10
N ALA A 175 0.07 -2.95 -1.91
CA ALA A 175 -0.23 -3.02 -3.33
C ALA A 175 -0.72 -4.44 -3.66
N LEU A 176 -2.03 -4.62 -3.81
CA LEU A 176 -2.68 -5.89 -4.13
C LEU A 176 -2.80 -6.03 -5.64
N ASN A 177 -2.25 -7.13 -6.17
CA ASN A 177 -2.40 -7.46 -7.57
C ASN A 177 -3.80 -8.03 -7.84
N VAL A 178 -4.68 -7.25 -8.47
CA VAL A 178 -6.03 -7.71 -8.83
C VAL A 178 -6.06 -8.15 -10.28
N ASN A 179 -6.02 -7.20 -11.21
CA ASN A 179 -5.93 -7.43 -12.66
C ASN A 179 -4.58 -6.95 -13.22
N THR A 180 -3.57 -6.90 -12.36
CA THR A 180 -2.24 -6.37 -12.71
C THR A 180 -1.59 -7.18 -13.82
N ASN A 181 -1.05 -6.51 -14.82
CA ASN A 181 -0.15 -7.15 -15.78
C ASN A 181 1.16 -7.56 -15.08
N LEU A 182 1.32 -8.86 -14.83
CA LEU A 182 2.44 -9.41 -14.08
C LEU A 182 3.77 -9.42 -14.86
N GLY A 183 3.75 -9.27 -16.20
CA GLY A 183 4.97 -9.26 -17.02
C GLY A 183 5.92 -8.10 -16.68
N TYR A 184 5.42 -7.04 -16.04
CA TYR A 184 6.26 -5.96 -15.53
C TYR A 184 7.12 -6.37 -14.33
N PHE A 185 6.77 -7.45 -13.60
CA PHE A 185 7.62 -7.96 -12.54
C PHE A 185 8.85 -8.72 -13.06
N ASP A 186 8.83 -9.18 -14.32
CA ASP A 186 9.98 -9.86 -14.95
C ASP A 186 11.18 -8.92 -15.19
N HIS A 187 10.95 -7.61 -15.07
CA HIS A 187 11.94 -6.56 -15.20
C HIS A 187 12.59 -6.15 -13.88
N ILE A 188 12.27 -6.84 -12.77
CA ILE A 188 12.86 -6.61 -11.46
C ILE A 188 13.22 -7.91 -10.74
N ILE A 189 14.18 -7.84 -9.80
CA ILE A 189 14.50 -8.93 -8.88
C ILE A 189 13.96 -8.58 -7.48
N PRO A 190 12.74 -9.01 -7.11
CA PRO A 190 12.16 -8.64 -5.83
C PRO A 190 12.87 -9.34 -4.66
N CYS A 191 13.31 -8.55 -3.67
CA CYS A 191 13.89 -9.03 -2.42
C CYS A 191 15.20 -9.83 -2.57
N GLY A 192 16.00 -9.56 -3.61
CA GLY A 192 17.35 -10.14 -3.81
C GLY A 192 17.41 -11.67 -3.99
N ILE A 193 16.26 -12.37 -4.03
CA ILE A 193 16.19 -13.82 -4.17
C ILE A 193 15.56 -14.12 -5.53
N LYS A 194 16.38 -14.61 -6.46
CA LYS A 194 15.90 -15.15 -7.75
C LYS A 194 14.92 -16.30 -7.47
N GLY A 195 13.75 -16.27 -8.09
CA GLY A 195 12.77 -17.37 -8.05
C GLY A 195 11.51 -17.13 -7.22
N LYS A 196 11.29 -15.93 -6.67
CA LYS A 196 10.00 -15.60 -6.02
C LYS A 196 9.00 -15.13 -7.05
N ALA A 197 8.01 -15.96 -7.34
CA ALA A 197 6.94 -15.63 -8.26
C ALA A 197 5.99 -14.59 -7.67
N VAL A 198 5.29 -13.89 -8.55
CA VAL A 198 4.15 -13.02 -8.21
C VAL A 198 2.89 -13.58 -8.85
N THR A 199 1.73 -13.23 -8.30
CA THR A 199 0.43 -13.55 -8.88
C THR A 199 -0.53 -12.38 -8.76
N SER A 200 -1.72 -12.52 -9.34
CA SER A 200 -2.85 -11.60 -9.26
C SER A 200 -4.15 -12.37 -9.05
N MET A 201 -5.17 -11.72 -8.51
CA MET A 201 -6.50 -12.33 -8.39
C MET A 201 -7.04 -12.81 -9.73
N GLN A 202 -6.80 -12.06 -10.82
CA GLN A 202 -7.19 -12.43 -12.17
C GLN A 202 -6.56 -13.75 -12.62
N LEU A 203 -5.26 -13.93 -12.36
CA LEU A 203 -4.56 -15.16 -12.72
C LEU A 203 -5.09 -16.36 -11.92
N GLU A 204 -5.30 -16.18 -10.60
CA GLU A 204 -5.79 -17.25 -9.73
C GLU A 204 -7.25 -17.67 -10.03
N LEU A 205 -8.08 -16.73 -10.48
CA LEU A 205 -9.51 -16.96 -10.72
C LEU A 205 -9.85 -17.18 -12.20
N GLY A 206 -8.90 -16.97 -13.11
CA GLY A 206 -9.07 -17.12 -14.56
C GLY A 206 -10.00 -16.08 -15.19
N LYS A 207 -10.28 -14.95 -14.51
CA LYS A 207 -11.15 -13.88 -14.98
C LYS A 207 -10.81 -12.54 -14.33
N GLU A 208 -11.13 -11.45 -15.01
CA GLU A 208 -11.01 -10.10 -14.41
C GLU A 208 -11.99 -9.90 -13.25
N ILE A 209 -11.55 -9.14 -12.25
CA ILE A 209 -12.31 -8.85 -11.03
C ILE A 209 -12.57 -7.33 -10.94
N PRO A 210 -13.82 -6.89 -10.66
CA PRO A 210 -14.11 -5.48 -10.47
C PRO A 210 -13.31 -4.88 -9.30
N LEU A 211 -12.50 -3.85 -9.57
CA LEU A 211 -11.63 -3.27 -8.54
C LEU A 211 -12.42 -2.66 -7.38
N ASP A 212 -13.55 -2.02 -7.68
CA ASP A 212 -14.38 -1.39 -6.65
C ASP A 212 -14.97 -2.43 -5.68
N GLU A 213 -15.35 -3.62 -6.17
CA GLU A 213 -15.80 -4.71 -5.30
C GLU A 213 -14.68 -5.14 -4.34
N VAL A 214 -13.45 -5.25 -4.84
CA VAL A 214 -12.28 -5.57 -4.00
C VAL A 214 -12.01 -4.45 -2.99
N LYS A 215 -12.07 -3.17 -3.40
CA LYS A 215 -11.92 -2.01 -2.49
C LYS A 215 -12.96 -2.05 -1.37
N GLU A 216 -14.23 -2.33 -1.66
CA GLU A 216 -15.28 -2.47 -0.63
C GLU A 216 -14.95 -3.54 0.40
N LYS A 217 -14.48 -4.71 -0.04
CA LYS A 217 -14.06 -5.80 0.86
C LYS A 217 -12.83 -5.42 1.69
N ILE A 218 -11.84 -4.76 1.08
CA ILE A 218 -10.68 -4.22 1.81
C ILE A 218 -11.16 -3.25 2.89
N LYS A 219 -12.07 -2.32 2.56
CA LYS A 219 -12.58 -1.35 3.54
C LYS A 219 -13.23 -2.04 4.73
N LYS A 220 -14.12 -2.98 4.45
CA LYS A 220 -14.82 -3.78 5.46
C LYS A 220 -13.84 -4.48 6.41
N HIS A 221 -12.88 -5.24 5.88
CA HIS A 221 -11.93 -5.99 6.69
C HIS A 221 -10.95 -5.08 7.44
N PHE A 222 -10.54 -3.98 6.82
CA PHE A 222 -9.71 -2.97 7.47
C PHE A 222 -10.42 -2.36 8.68
N CYS A 223 -11.66 -1.86 8.49
CA CYS A 223 -12.47 -1.29 9.57
C CYS A 223 -12.68 -2.29 10.72
N TYR A 224 -12.98 -3.55 10.39
CA TYR A 224 -13.15 -4.61 11.38
C TYR A 224 -11.87 -4.83 12.20
N LEU A 225 -10.72 -5.00 11.55
CA LEU A 225 -9.44 -5.33 12.20
C LEU A 225 -8.84 -4.16 12.99
N PHE A 226 -9.03 -2.93 12.51
CA PHE A 226 -8.54 -1.72 13.16
C PHE A 226 -9.54 -1.11 14.15
N GLU A 227 -10.76 -1.68 14.23
CA GLU A 227 -11.89 -1.13 14.98
C GLU A 227 -12.13 0.35 14.61
N ALA A 228 -12.10 0.62 13.31
CA ALA A 228 -12.10 1.97 12.74
C ALA A 228 -13.38 2.25 11.95
N GLU A 229 -13.70 3.52 11.79
CA GLU A 229 -14.82 3.99 10.96
C GLU A 229 -14.30 4.83 9.80
N PHE A 230 -14.67 4.47 8.58
CA PHE A 230 -14.40 5.33 7.42
C PHE A 230 -15.46 6.40 7.28
N ILE A 231 -15.02 7.64 7.13
CA ILE A 231 -15.86 8.77 6.73
C ILE A 231 -15.41 9.27 5.37
N GLN A 232 -16.36 9.60 4.50
CA GLN A 232 -16.05 10.24 3.24
C GLN A 232 -15.82 11.73 3.50
N LYS A 233 -14.74 12.30 2.97
CA LYS A 233 -14.53 13.74 3.09
C LYS A 233 -15.53 14.42 2.16
N ASP A 234 -16.56 15.04 2.73
CA ASP A 234 -17.45 15.92 1.96
C ASP A 234 -16.61 17.06 1.41
N TYR A 235 -16.33 17.02 0.10
CA TYR A 235 -15.92 18.23 -0.60
C TYR A 235 -17.13 19.14 -0.61
N CYS A 236 -17.22 20.01 0.40
CA CYS A 236 -18.08 21.18 0.31
C CYS A 236 -17.66 21.90 -0.97
N SER A 237 -18.50 21.86 -2.00
CA SER A 237 -18.27 22.41 -3.32
C SER A 237 -18.20 23.93 -3.23
N SER A 238 -17.09 24.48 -2.74
CA SER A 238 -16.77 25.89 -2.87
C SER A 238 -16.09 26.12 -4.22
N LEU A 239 -16.88 25.95 -5.28
CA LEU A 239 -16.63 26.63 -6.55
C LEU A 239 -17.41 27.94 -6.50
N LYS A 240 -16.67 29.04 -6.32
CA LYS A 240 -16.98 30.32 -6.96
C LYS A 240 -15.94 30.54 -8.04
#